data_AF-A0A2N2SG93-F1
#
_entry.id   AF-A0A2N2SG93-F1
#
_cell.length_a   1.000
_cell.length_b   1.000
_cell.length_c   1.000
_cell.angle_alpha   90.00
_cell.angle_beta   90.00
_cell.angle_gamma   90.00
#
_symmetry.space_group_name_H-M   'P 1'
#
loop_
_entity.id
_entity.type
_entity.pdbx_description
1 polymer ?
#
loop_
_entity_poly.entity_id
_entity_poly.type
_entity_poly.pdbx_seq_one_letter_code
_entity_poly.pdbx_strand_id
1 'polypeptide(L)'
;MKLLIAVLVLSLSACAQLQRGELQPVKRIDVKEPIYFTTCSGMVEDWASCNNKAMKTCTNGYSVISKEENPTAGRRDMTFRCN
;
A
#
# COMPACT_ATOMS: atom_id res chain seq x y z
N MET A 1 38.95 16.15 -4.28
CA MET A 1 38.28 16.40 -2.97
C MET A 1 36.87 16.96 -3.11
N LYS A 2 36.64 18.06 -3.85
CA LYS A 2 35.29 18.66 -4.03
C LYS A 2 34.26 17.70 -4.65
N LEU A 3 34.68 16.83 -5.58
CA LEU A 3 33.81 15.83 -6.22
C LEU A 3 33.34 14.72 -5.24
N LEU A 4 34.19 14.33 -4.29
CA LEU A 4 33.87 13.31 -3.29
C LEU A 4 32.82 13.81 -2.30
N ILE A 5 32.87 15.10 -1.96
CA ILE A 5 31.88 15.75 -1.09
C ILE A 5 30.52 15.83 -1.80
N ALA A 6 30.50 16.11 -3.11
CA ALA A 6 29.26 16.13 -3.89
C ALA A 6 28.59 14.75 -3.96
N VAL A 7 29.36 13.68 -4.13
CA VAL A 7 28.84 12.29 -4.14
C VAL A 7 28.30 11.89 -2.76
N LEU A 8 28.95 12.32 -1.68
CA LEU A 8 28.50 12.04 -0.31
C LEU A 8 27.18 12.75 0.05
N VAL A 9 26.94 13.95 -0.49
CA VAL A 9 25.67 14.68 -0.28
C VAL A 9 24.52 14.03 -1.05
N LEU A 10 24.78 13.48 -2.23
CA LEU A 10 23.77 12.78 -3.05
C LEU A 10 23.34 11.43 -2.46
N SER A 11 24.20 10.73 -1.72
CA SER A 11 23.84 9.44 -1.12
C SER A 11 22.93 9.56 0.11
N LEU A 12 22.91 10.72 0.78
CA LEU A 12 22.08 10.95 1.97
C LEU A 12 20.59 11.17 1.64
N SER A 13 20.24 11.62 0.42
CA SER A 13 18.85 11.81 0.02
C SER A 13 18.13 10.51 -0.40
N ALA A 14 18.88 9.48 -0.80
CA ALA A 14 18.32 8.20 -1.24
C ALA A 14 17.62 7.42 -0.10
N CYS A 15 18.08 7.57 1.14
CA CYS A 15 17.52 6.86 2.29
C CYS A 15 16.08 7.32 2.63
N ALA A 16 15.74 8.59 2.36
CA ALA A 16 14.43 9.14 2.70
C ALA A 16 13.29 8.56 1.85
N GLN A 17 13.58 8.12 0.60
CA GLN A 17 12.59 7.46 -0.25
C GLN A 17 12.34 6.01 0.18
N LEU A 18 13.35 5.32 0.72
CA LEU A 18 13.19 3.94 1.21
C LEU A 18 12.38 3.87 2.52
N GLN A 19 12.47 4.90 3.38
CA GLN A 19 11.69 4.99 4.61
C GLN A 19 10.19 5.22 4.37
N ARG A 20 9.82 5.67 3.17
CA ARG A 20 8.42 5.73 2.73
C ARG A 20 8.14 4.48 1.93
N GLY A 21 8.06 3.33 2.62
CA GLY A 21 7.64 2.08 1.99
C GLY A 21 6.42 2.35 1.12
N GLU A 22 6.54 2.14 -0.19
CA GLU A 22 5.44 2.37 -1.10
C GLU A 22 4.28 1.46 -0.68
N LEU A 23 3.13 2.08 -0.37
CA LEU A 23 1.88 1.37 -0.12
C LEU A 23 1.62 0.46 -1.31
N GLN A 24 1.49 -0.86 -1.08
CA GLN A 24 1.25 -1.78 -2.19
C GLN A 24 0.00 -1.34 -2.98
N PRO A 25 0.07 -1.30 -4.32
CA PRO A 25 -0.99 -0.77 -5.15
C PRO A 25 -2.25 -1.62 -5.06
N VAL A 26 -3.40 -0.96 -5.16
CA VAL A 26 -4.71 -1.62 -5.23
C VAL A 26 -4.97 -2.10 -6.65
N LYS A 27 -5.45 -3.33 -6.81
CA LYS A 27 -5.78 -3.92 -8.11
C LYS A 27 -7.28 -3.93 -8.33
N ARG A 28 -7.75 -3.44 -9.48
CA ARG A 28 -9.14 -3.63 -9.90
C ARG A 28 -9.32 -5.07 -10.40
N ILE A 29 -10.32 -5.79 -9.88
CA ILE A 29 -10.55 -7.21 -10.20
C ILE A 29 -11.80 -7.46 -11.04
N ASP A 30 -12.72 -6.49 -11.10
CA ASP A 30 -13.89 -6.55 -11.97
C ASP A 30 -13.89 -5.41 -13.00
N VAL A 31 -14.22 -5.72 -14.26
CA VAL A 31 -14.22 -4.76 -15.38
C VAL A 31 -15.52 -3.95 -15.43
N LYS A 32 -16.63 -4.53 -14.99
CA LYS A 32 -17.98 -3.95 -15.02
C LYS A 32 -18.31 -3.21 -13.74
N GLU A 33 -17.94 -3.77 -12.60
CA GLU A 33 -18.19 -3.20 -11.28
C GLU A 33 -16.92 -2.55 -10.69
N PRO A 34 -17.06 -1.58 -9.77
CA PRO A 34 -15.92 -0.95 -9.11
C PRO A 34 -15.41 -1.83 -7.96
N ILE A 35 -15.03 -3.07 -8.25
CA ILE A 35 -14.48 -4.03 -7.28
C ILE A 35 -12.95 -4.04 -7.35
N TYR A 36 -12.34 -3.97 -6.18
CA TYR A 36 -10.90 -3.84 -5.98
C TYR A 36 -10.39 -4.84 -4.94
N PHE A 37 -9.13 -5.20 -5.09
CA PHE A 37 -8.38 -6.08 -4.22
C PHE A 37 -7.11 -5.39 -3.74
N THR A 38 -6.79 -5.56 -2.46
CA THR A 38 -5.52 -5.10 -1.90
C THR A 38 -4.96 -6.12 -0.92
N THR A 39 -3.63 -6.19 -0.88
CA THR A 39 -2.88 -6.94 0.13
C THR A 39 -2.20 -5.95 1.06
N CYS A 40 -2.27 -6.24 2.35
CA CYS A 40 -1.57 -5.55 3.43
C CYS A 40 -0.74 -6.60 4.16
N SER A 41 0.58 -6.54 4.05
CA SER A 41 1.44 -7.63 4.51
C SER A 41 2.65 -7.15 5.31
N GLY A 42 3.23 -8.09 6.07
CA GLY A 42 4.43 -7.86 6.87
C GLY A 42 4.14 -7.18 8.21
N MET A 43 5.19 -6.63 8.81
CA MET A 43 5.13 -5.96 10.12
C MET A 43 4.62 -4.52 10.04
N VAL A 44 4.57 -3.95 8.84
CA VAL A 44 4.28 -2.52 8.62
C VAL A 44 2.80 -2.29 8.28
N GLU A 45 2.19 -3.21 7.52
CA GLU A 45 0.81 -3.05 7.06
C GLU A 45 -0.16 -3.95 7.84
N ASP A 46 -1.21 -3.32 8.34
CA ASP A 46 -2.28 -3.91 9.14
C ASP A 46 -3.65 -3.69 8.48
N TRP A 47 -4.73 -4.03 9.20
CA TRP A 47 -6.08 -3.77 8.72
C TRP A 47 -6.37 -2.28 8.52
N ALA A 48 -5.79 -1.39 9.34
CA ALA A 48 -5.97 0.06 9.17
C ALA A 48 -5.32 0.54 7.87
N SER A 49 -4.18 -0.04 7.50
CA SER A 49 -3.51 0.19 6.22
C SER A 49 -4.40 -0.23 5.04
N CYS A 50 -5.04 -1.40 5.13
CA CYS A 50 -6.01 -1.88 4.12
C CYS A 50 -7.22 -0.96 3.98
N ASN A 51 -7.82 -0.56 5.09
CA ASN A 51 -8.96 0.37 5.08
C ASN A 51 -8.55 1.74 4.51
N ASN A 52 -7.36 2.25 4.85
CA ASN A 52 -6.83 3.48 4.30
C ASN A 52 -6.59 3.41 2.79
N LYS A 53 -6.10 2.28 2.27
CA LYS A 53 -5.99 2.05 0.82
C LYS A 53 -7.35 2.14 0.16
N ALA A 54 -8.37 1.46 0.71
CA ALA A 54 -9.72 1.50 0.18
C ALA A 54 -10.35 2.91 0.20
N MET A 55 -10.20 3.65 1.31
CA MET A 55 -10.64 5.05 1.39
C MET A 55 -9.95 5.96 0.39
N LYS A 56 -8.64 5.78 0.15
CA LYS A 56 -7.90 6.57 -0.86
C LYS A 56 -8.32 6.21 -2.29
N THR A 57 -8.72 4.97 -2.52
CA THR A 57 -9.20 4.52 -3.84
C THR A 57 -10.63 4.97 -4.13
N CYS A 58 -11.53 4.98 -3.14
CA CYS A 58 -12.94 5.30 -3.34
C CYS A 58 -13.30 6.68 -2.80
N THR A 59 -13.62 7.64 -3.68
CA THR A 59 -13.98 9.02 -3.31
C THR A 59 -15.26 9.14 -2.48
N ASN A 60 -16.25 8.26 -2.71
CA ASN A 60 -17.55 8.26 -2.04
C ASN A 60 -17.68 7.17 -0.96
N GLY A 61 -16.56 6.65 -0.48
CA GLY A 61 -16.52 5.52 0.45
C GLY A 61 -16.60 4.16 -0.24
N TYR A 62 -16.52 3.10 0.56
CA TYR A 62 -16.44 1.72 0.08
C TYR A 62 -17.20 0.76 0.98
N SER A 63 -17.53 -0.41 0.44
CA SER A 63 -18.05 -1.56 1.17
C SER A 63 -17.05 -2.71 1.10
N VAL A 64 -16.82 -3.39 2.22
CA VAL A 64 -15.95 -4.57 2.27
C VAL A 64 -16.74 -5.77 1.76
N ILE A 65 -16.18 -6.48 0.77
CA ILE A 65 -16.72 -7.74 0.26
C ILE A 65 -16.10 -8.92 1.00
N SER A 66 -14.77 -8.93 1.15
CA SER A 66 -14.06 -10.00 1.88
C SER A 66 -12.83 -9.48 2.61
N LYS A 67 -12.49 -10.16 3.70
CA LYS A 67 -11.26 -10.00 4.48
C LYS A 67 -10.72 -11.37 4.82
N GLU A 68 -9.48 -11.62 4.45
CA GLU A 68 -8.77 -12.86 4.73
C GLU A 68 -7.47 -12.52 5.45
N GLU A 69 -7.22 -13.16 6.59
CA GLU A 69 -5.96 -13.03 7.32
C GLU A 69 -5.22 -14.36 7.27
N ASN A 70 -4.05 -14.37 6.64
CA ASN A 70 -3.12 -15.47 6.74
C ASN A 70 -2.10 -15.15 7.85
N PRO A 71 -2.09 -15.91 8.95
CA PRO A 71 -1.15 -15.69 10.04
C PRO A 71 0.31 -15.90 9.60
N THR A 72 0.54 -16.64 8.51
CA THR A 72 1.85 -16.80 7.90
C THR A 72 2.26 -15.51 7.21
N ALA A 73 3.35 -14.88 7.68
CA ALA A 73 3.88 -13.60 7.20
C ALA A 73 2.98 -12.36 7.42
N GLY A 74 1.96 -12.46 8.28
CA GLY A 74 1.09 -11.31 8.62
C GLY A 74 0.36 -10.73 7.40
N ARG A 75 -0.07 -11.59 6.47
CA ARG A 75 -0.70 -11.18 5.21
C ARG A 75 -2.20 -11.02 5.41
N ARG A 76 -2.73 -9.87 5.02
CA ARG A 76 -4.16 -9.50 5.07
C ARG A 76 -4.61 -9.13 3.68
N ASP A 77 -5.53 -9.89 3.14
CA ASP A 77 -6.10 -9.68 1.82
C ASP A 77 -7.52 -9.13 1.97
N MET A 78 -7.82 -8.06 1.23
CA MET A 78 -9.11 -7.38 1.30
C MET A 78 -9.68 -7.15 -0.08
N THR A 79 -10.93 -7.59 -0.29
CA THR A 79 -11.73 -7.23 -1.44
C THR A 79 -12.78 -6.21 -1.03
N PHE A 80 -12.93 -5.14 -1.80
CA PHE A 80 -13.90 -4.09 -1.52
C PHE A 80 -14.52 -3.55 -2.81
N ARG A 81 -15.69 -2.94 -2.69
CA ARG A 81 -16.39 -2.26 -3.77
C ARG A 81 -16.52 -0.78 -3.43
N CYS A 82 -16.20 0.12 -4.36
CA CYS A 82 -16.52 1.53 -4.19
C CYS A 82 -18.03 1.76 -4.32
N ASN A 83 -18.58 2.68 -3.52
CA ASN A 83 -19.98 3.07 -3.59
C ASN A 83 -20.29 3.92 -4.82
#